data_AF-T2IQJ6-F1
#
_entry.id   AF-T2IQJ6-F1
#
_cell.length_a   1.000
_cell.length_b   1.000
_cell.length_c   1.000
_cell.angle_alpha   90.00
_cell.angle_beta   90.00
_cell.angle_gamma   90.00
#
_symmetry.space_group_name_H-M   'P 1'
#
loop_
_entity.id
_entity.type
_entity.pdbx_description
1 polymer ?
#
loop_
_entity_poly.entity_id
_entity_poly.type
_entity_poly.pdbx_seq_one_letter_code
_entity_poly.pdbx_strand_id
1 'polypeptide(L)'
;MKKINIITVDNNGGLTRDAKILKKILQESGFKVSVFEVGKPTIGHKLHRIYTYGELFFSEKITKTPPYDINLFLQDIIPAWFSYAKINCLIPNQEWFRDGCLQFLPKLDYILCKTKYAQSIFKKLGCQTEFISFSSFDCWDQHQEKIIISFFI
;
A
#
# COMPACT_ATOMS: atom_id res chain seq x y z
N MET A 1 1.99 19.64 8.29
CA MET A 1 1.08 18.75 7.54
C MET A 1 1.66 17.34 7.55
N LYS A 2 0.88 16.33 7.95
CA LYS A 2 1.35 14.94 8.01
C LYS A 2 1.56 14.37 6.60
N LYS A 3 2.61 13.57 6.42
CA LYS A 3 2.99 12.97 5.13
C LYS A 3 2.64 11.49 5.09
N ILE A 4 1.93 11.07 4.06
CA ILE A 4 1.56 9.67 3.80
C ILE A 4 2.21 9.21 2.50
N ASN A 5 2.82 8.04 2.54
CA ASN A 5 3.32 7.34 1.36
C ASN A 5 2.43 6.15 1.06
N ILE A 6 1.69 6.18 -0.05
CA ILE A 6 0.94 5.03 -0.55
C ILE A 6 1.91 4.18 -1.36
N ILE A 7 1.98 2.90 -1.06
CA ILE A 7 2.89 1.96 -1.70
C ILE A 7 2.02 0.87 -2.36
N THR A 8 2.12 0.72 -3.69
CA THR A 8 1.28 -0.23 -4.45
C THR A 8 2.05 -0.84 -5.61
N VAL A 9 1.69 -2.04 -6.03
CA VAL A 9 2.09 -2.55 -7.35
C VAL A 9 1.21 -1.90 -8.41
N ASP A 10 1.80 -1.34 -9.46
CA ASP A 10 1.03 -0.78 -10.58
C ASP A 10 0.78 -1.86 -11.63
N ASN A 11 -0.47 -2.29 -11.72
CA ASN A 11 -0.92 -3.30 -12.68
C ASN A 11 -1.85 -2.72 -13.76
N ASN A 12 -1.95 -1.39 -13.91
CA ASN A 12 -2.93 -0.71 -14.75
C ASN A 12 -4.40 -1.16 -14.51
N GLY A 13 -4.68 -1.76 -13.35
CA GLY A 13 -5.95 -2.39 -13.04
C GLY A 13 -6.57 -1.84 -11.75
N GLY A 14 -7.14 -2.73 -10.95
CA GLY A 14 -7.85 -2.37 -9.72
C GLY A 14 -6.98 -1.60 -8.70
N LEU A 15 -5.72 -2.00 -8.52
CA LEU A 15 -4.81 -1.37 -7.55
C LEU A 15 -4.47 0.07 -7.92
N THR A 16 -4.25 0.35 -9.20
CA THR A 16 -3.99 1.70 -9.70
C THR A 16 -5.19 2.62 -9.41
N ARG A 17 -6.42 2.11 -9.52
CA ARG A 17 -7.64 2.86 -9.20
C ARG A 17 -7.80 3.06 -7.69
N ASP A 18 -7.59 2.02 -6.89
CA ASP A 18 -7.62 2.09 -5.43
C ASP A 18 -6.64 3.14 -4.91
N ALA A 19 -5.40 3.16 -5.44
CA ALA A 19 -4.39 4.17 -5.09
C ALA A 19 -4.83 5.59 -5.44
N LYS A 20 -5.48 5.80 -6.60
CA LYS A 20 -6.02 7.11 -7.00
C LYS A 20 -7.14 7.57 -6.07
N ILE A 21 -8.08 6.68 -5.72
CA ILE A 21 -9.18 6.97 -4.79
C ILE A 21 -8.62 7.36 -3.42
N LEU A 22 -7.73 6.53 -2.87
CA LEU A 22 -7.10 6.78 -1.58
C LEU A 22 -6.30 8.08 -1.57
N LYS A 23 -5.51 8.33 -2.62
CA LYS A 23 -4.76 9.58 -2.76
C LYS A 23 -5.68 10.79 -2.69
N LYS A 24 -6.77 10.78 -3.44
CA LYS A 24 -7.74 11.87 -3.47
C LYS A 24 -8.35 12.11 -2.09
N ILE A 25 -8.90 11.07 -1.45
CA ILE A 25 -9.56 11.17 -0.14
C ILE A 25 -8.58 11.68 0.93
N LEU A 26 -7.36 11.16 0.95
CA LEU A 26 -6.34 11.58 1.91
C LEU A 26 -5.87 13.02 1.66
N GLN A 27 -5.75 13.46 0.41
CA GLN A 27 -5.45 14.86 0.10
C GLN A 27 -6.57 15.80 0.52
N GLU A 28 -7.82 15.45 0.26
CA GLU A 28 -9.01 16.20 0.71
C GLU A 28 -9.11 16.26 2.23
N SER A 29 -8.59 15.23 2.92
CA SER A 29 -8.48 15.19 4.39
C SER A 29 -7.29 15.99 4.95
N GLY A 30 -6.52 16.69 4.10
CA GLY A 30 -5.41 17.56 4.52
C GLY A 30 -4.06 16.87 4.68
N PHE A 31 -3.85 15.68 4.13
CA PHE A 31 -2.54 15.01 4.14
C PHE A 31 -1.69 15.36 2.90
N LYS A 32 -0.37 15.40 3.08
CA LYS A 32 0.57 15.39 1.94
C LYS A 32 0.77 13.94 1.49
N VAL A 33 0.27 13.60 0.30
CA VAL A 33 0.28 12.21 -0.18
C VAL A 33 1.25 12.00 -1.34
N SER A 34 2.18 11.07 -1.16
CA SER A 34 3.02 10.49 -2.21
C SER A 34 2.48 9.12 -2.61
N VAL A 35 2.69 8.71 -3.86
CA VAL A 35 2.40 7.35 -4.33
C VAL A 35 3.68 6.76 -4.91
N PHE A 36 4.12 5.64 -4.34
CA PHE A 36 5.18 4.80 -4.87
C PHE A 36 4.57 3.57 -5.53
N GLU A 37 4.66 3.54 -6.85
CA GLU A 37 4.30 2.38 -7.63
C GLU A 37 5.48 1.39 -7.66
N VAL A 38 5.21 0.09 -7.64
CA VAL A 38 6.20 -0.98 -7.76
C VAL A 38 5.94 -1.70 -9.08
N GLY A 39 6.98 -1.88 -9.91
CA GLY A 39 6.89 -2.73 -11.11
C GLY A 39 6.97 -2.02 -12.47
N LYS A 40 6.87 -0.69 -12.59
CA LYS A 40 7.15 0.01 -13.86
C LYS A 40 8.62 0.46 -13.91
N PRO A 41 9.49 -0.12 -14.75
CA PRO A 41 10.86 0.35 -14.91
C PRO A 41 10.88 1.64 -15.74
N THR A 42 10.43 2.74 -15.17
CA THR A 42 10.57 4.08 -15.79
C THR A 42 11.78 4.82 -15.21
N ILE A 43 12.30 5.81 -15.94
CA ILE A 43 13.42 6.65 -15.47
C ILE A 43 13.06 7.35 -14.14
N GLY A 44 11.79 7.76 -14.00
CA GLY A 44 11.24 8.31 -12.75
C GLY A 44 11.30 7.35 -11.56
N HIS A 45 11.19 6.04 -11.78
CA HIS A 45 11.34 5.02 -10.72
C HIS A 45 12.77 4.95 -10.18
N LYS A 46 13.78 5.00 -11.07
CA LYS A 46 15.18 5.04 -10.65
C LYS A 46 15.48 6.33 -9.89
N LEU A 47 14.98 7.47 -10.39
CA LEU A 47 15.16 8.77 -9.74
C LEU A 47 14.45 8.85 -8.39
N HIS A 48 13.22 8.35 -8.29
CA HIS A 48 12.50 8.28 -7.03
C HIS A 48 13.21 7.34 -6.06
N ARG A 49 13.65 6.15 -6.49
CA ARG A 49 14.43 5.26 -5.62
C ARG A 49 15.70 5.95 -5.10
N ILE A 50 16.46 6.62 -5.98
CA ILE A 50 17.67 7.36 -5.59
C ILE A 50 17.33 8.51 -4.64
N TYR A 51 16.29 9.29 -4.93
CA TYR A 51 15.85 10.40 -4.08
C TYR A 51 15.40 9.89 -2.71
N THR A 52 14.60 8.84 -2.66
CA THR A 52 14.08 8.29 -1.41
C THR A 52 15.18 7.60 -0.61
N TYR A 53 16.15 6.92 -1.25
CA TYR A 53 17.38 6.43 -0.59
C TYR A 53 18.21 7.59 -0.04
N GLY A 54 18.37 8.67 -0.81
CA GLY A 54 19.03 9.89 -0.36
C GLY A 54 18.29 10.55 0.81
N GLU A 55 16.96 10.59 0.77
CA GLU A 55 16.13 11.11 1.85
C GLU A 55 16.20 10.24 3.10
N LEU A 56 16.24 8.89 3.07
CA LEU A 56 16.53 8.21 4.33
C LEU A 56 17.94 8.45 4.78
N PHE A 57 18.93 8.42 3.90
CA PHE A 57 20.30 8.57 4.34
C PHE A 57 20.51 9.94 5.00
N PHE A 58 19.85 10.97 4.47
CA PHE A 58 19.73 12.28 5.07
C PHE A 58 18.90 12.25 6.36
N SER A 59 17.75 11.58 6.36
CA SER A 59 16.89 11.45 7.54
C SER A 59 17.60 10.75 8.70
N GLU A 60 18.20 9.58 8.48
CA GLU A 60 18.93 8.80 9.48
C GLU A 60 20.13 9.57 10.05
N LYS A 61 20.84 10.34 9.21
CA LYS A 61 22.04 11.07 9.66
C LYS A 61 21.75 12.46 10.25
N ILE A 62 20.69 13.14 9.81
CA ILE A 62 20.48 14.56 10.11
C ILE A 62 19.24 14.77 10.95
N THR A 63 18.06 14.35 10.49
CA THR A 63 16.81 14.61 11.23
C THR A 63 16.50 13.53 12.27
N LYS A 64 17.14 12.36 12.16
CA LYS A 64 16.85 11.11 12.87
C LYS A 64 15.38 10.68 12.84
N THR A 65 14.60 11.15 11.86
CA THR A 65 13.17 10.85 11.76
C THR A 65 12.80 10.50 10.32
N PRO A 66 12.04 9.41 10.11
CA PRO A 66 11.68 8.95 8.78
C PRO A 66 10.95 10.03 7.96
N PRO A 67 11.09 10.01 6.62
CA PRO A 67 10.55 11.03 5.72
C PRO A 67 9.02 11.11 5.70
N TYR A 68 8.33 10.01 6.05
CA TYR A 68 6.87 9.92 6.12
C TYR A 68 6.39 9.69 7.55
N ASP A 69 5.16 10.12 7.83
CA ASP A 69 4.49 9.76 9.08
C ASP A 69 3.84 8.37 8.96
N ILE A 70 3.27 8.05 7.79
CA ILE A 70 2.60 6.78 7.53
C ILE A 70 3.05 6.21 6.18
N ASN A 71 3.41 4.93 6.16
CA ASN A 71 3.41 4.10 4.97
C ASN A 71 2.09 3.34 4.90
N LEU A 72 1.42 3.39 3.75
CA LEU A 72 0.18 2.68 3.47
C LEU A 72 0.41 1.70 2.33
N PHE A 73 0.65 0.43 2.67
CA PHE A 73 0.80 -0.65 1.71
C PHE A 73 -0.57 -1.08 1.17
N LEU A 74 -0.72 -1.13 -0.15
CA LEU A 74 -1.90 -1.65 -0.82
C LEU A 74 -1.61 -3.05 -1.35
N GLN A 75 -2.32 -4.05 -0.81
CA GLN A 75 -2.18 -5.47 -1.12
C GLN A 75 -0.82 -6.08 -0.77
N ASP A 76 0.25 -5.63 -1.40
CA ASP A 76 1.59 -6.19 -1.27
C ASP A 76 2.43 -5.45 -0.22
N ILE A 77 3.12 -6.22 0.63
CA ILE A 77 4.09 -5.70 1.59
C ILE A 77 5.43 -5.56 0.86
N ILE A 78 6.03 -4.37 0.90
CA ILE A 78 7.37 -4.12 0.34
C ILE A 78 8.32 -3.78 1.49
N PRO A 79 9.06 -4.78 2.04
CA PRO A 79 9.85 -4.62 3.27
C PRO A 79 10.88 -3.51 3.20
N ALA A 80 11.39 -3.20 2.00
CA ALA A 80 12.33 -2.12 1.76
C ALA A 80 11.80 -0.76 2.23
N TRP A 81 10.50 -0.58 2.43
CA TRP A 81 9.91 0.70 2.82
C TRP A 81 9.66 0.87 4.33
N PHE A 82 9.80 -0.18 5.15
CA PHE A 82 9.40 -0.09 6.57
C PHE A 82 10.07 1.04 7.36
N SER A 83 11.34 1.34 7.09
CA SER A 83 12.09 2.40 7.77
C SER A 83 11.77 3.81 7.27
N TYR A 84 10.93 3.96 6.25
CA TYR A 84 10.62 5.26 5.64
C TYR A 84 9.44 5.97 6.31
N ALA A 85 8.74 5.32 7.23
CA ALA A 85 7.65 5.92 7.99
C ALA A 85 7.70 5.57 9.47
N LYS A 86 7.05 6.40 10.30
CA LYS A 86 6.87 6.15 11.73
C LYS A 86 5.86 5.03 11.99
N ILE A 87 4.85 4.93 11.12
CA ILE A 87 3.76 3.97 11.20
C ILE A 87 3.63 3.25 9.85
N ASN A 88 3.52 1.92 9.88
CA ASN A 88 3.32 1.07 8.72
C ASN A 88 1.93 0.43 8.77
N CYS A 89 1.09 0.74 7.80
CA CYS A 89 -0.26 0.22 7.67
C CYS A 89 -0.39 -0.64 6.41
N LEU A 90 -1.19 -1.70 6.45
CA LEU A 90 -1.55 -2.53 5.30
C LEU A 90 -3.05 -2.46 5.03
N ILE A 91 -3.46 -2.19 3.79
CA ILE A 91 -4.80 -2.49 3.28
C ILE A 91 -4.68 -3.79 2.47
N PRO A 92 -5.03 -4.96 3.02
CA PRO A 92 -4.86 -6.23 2.32
C PRO A 92 -6.00 -6.45 1.30
N ASN A 93 -5.66 -7.10 0.19
CA ASN A 93 -6.61 -7.93 -0.55
C ASN A 93 -6.35 -9.37 -0.09
N GLN A 94 -7.15 -9.86 0.87
CA GLN A 94 -6.84 -11.07 1.63
C GLN A 94 -6.72 -12.34 0.76
N GLU A 95 -7.40 -12.38 -0.38
CA GLU A 95 -7.36 -13.49 -1.34
C GLU A 95 -6.02 -13.59 -2.08
N TRP A 96 -5.20 -12.54 -2.06
CA TRP A 96 -3.86 -12.51 -2.65
C TRP A 96 -2.74 -12.53 -1.60
N PHE A 97 -3.08 -12.68 -0.32
CA PHE A 97 -2.11 -12.69 0.77
C PHE A 97 -1.36 -14.02 0.81
N ARG A 98 -0.03 -13.98 0.64
CA ARG A 98 0.84 -15.17 0.56
C ARG A 98 1.45 -15.51 1.91
N ASP A 99 1.65 -16.79 2.21
CA ASP A 99 2.28 -17.25 3.47
C ASP A 99 3.66 -16.62 3.72
N GLY A 100 4.43 -16.39 2.65
CA GLY A 100 5.72 -15.70 2.75
C GLY A 100 5.65 -14.29 3.34
N CYS A 101 4.47 -13.65 3.32
CA CYS A 101 4.24 -12.34 3.89
C CYS A 101 4.00 -12.37 5.41
N LEU A 102 3.71 -13.53 6.02
CA LEU A 102 3.43 -13.68 7.45
C LEU A 102 4.57 -13.14 8.33
N GLN A 103 5.82 -13.38 7.93
CA GLN A 103 7.01 -12.91 8.65
C GLN A 103 7.09 -11.39 8.79
N PHE A 104 6.37 -10.64 7.94
CA PHE A 104 6.37 -9.18 7.95
C PHE A 104 5.24 -8.57 8.76
N LEU A 105 4.25 -9.36 9.21
CA LEU A 105 3.14 -8.87 10.02
C LEU A 105 3.59 -8.14 11.29
N PRO A 106 4.62 -8.60 12.03
CA PRO A 106 5.12 -7.86 13.19
C PRO A 106 5.73 -6.49 12.88
N LYS A 107 5.95 -6.15 11.61
CA LYS A 107 6.44 -4.83 11.17
C LYS A 107 5.31 -3.86 10.80
N LEU A 108 4.06 -4.33 10.82
CA LEU A 108 2.88 -3.52 10.56
C LEU A 108 2.23 -3.12 11.89
N ASP A 109 1.94 -1.83 12.03
CA ASP A 109 1.24 -1.29 13.18
C ASP A 109 -0.28 -1.51 13.07
N TYR A 110 -0.83 -1.43 11.86
CA TYR A 110 -2.27 -1.61 11.62
C TYR A 110 -2.55 -2.35 10.31
N ILE A 111 -3.55 -3.23 10.35
CA ILE A 111 -4.13 -3.85 9.15
C ILE A 111 -5.56 -3.34 8.95
N LEU A 112 -5.71 -2.48 7.95
CA LEU A 112 -6.93 -1.79 7.59
C LEU A 112 -7.76 -2.67 6.63
N CYS A 113 -8.57 -3.54 7.22
CA CYS A 113 -9.30 -4.59 6.53
C CYS A 113 -10.52 -4.06 5.78
N LYS A 114 -10.64 -4.44 4.50
CA LYS A 114 -11.80 -4.10 3.65
C LYS A 114 -13.06 -4.88 4.01
N THR A 115 -12.91 -6.07 4.60
CA THR A 115 -14.02 -6.95 5.01
C THR A 115 -13.86 -7.38 6.46
N LYS A 116 -14.98 -7.69 7.14
CA LYS A 116 -14.96 -8.30 8.48
C LYS A 116 -14.31 -9.69 8.46
N TYR A 117 -14.41 -10.40 7.34
CA TYR A 117 -13.74 -11.69 7.15
C TYR A 117 -12.22 -11.55 7.22
N ALA A 118 -11.64 -10.63 6.44
CA ALA A 118 -10.21 -10.31 6.51
C ALA A 118 -9.79 -9.87 7.92
N GLN A 119 -10.60 -9.03 8.56
CA GLN A 119 -10.35 -8.62 9.95
C GLN A 119 -10.26 -9.82 10.90
N SER A 120 -11.17 -10.79 10.77
CA SER A 120 -11.15 -11.99 11.61
C SER A 120 -9.91 -12.86 11.39
N ILE A 121 -9.39 -12.95 10.16
CA ILE A 121 -8.17 -13.68 9.83
C ILE A 121 -6.98 -13.00 10.49
N PHE A 122 -6.78 -11.71 10.23
CA PHE A 122 -5.61 -10.99 10.75
C PHE A 122 -5.64 -10.82 12.27
N LYS A 123 -6.82 -10.75 12.90
CA LYS A 123 -6.93 -10.82 14.37
C LYS A 123 -6.43 -12.15 14.93
N LYS A 124 -6.76 -13.28 14.29
CA LYS A 124 -6.26 -14.61 14.70
C LYS A 124 -4.75 -14.74 14.52
N LEU A 125 -4.17 -13.99 13.59
CA LEU A 125 -2.72 -13.89 13.38
C LEU A 125 -2.03 -12.92 14.38
N GLY A 126 -2.78 -12.35 15.33
CA GLY A 126 -2.24 -11.46 16.37
C GLY A 126 -2.02 -10.02 15.92
N CYS A 127 -2.51 -9.62 14.75
CA CYS A 127 -2.36 -8.26 14.25
C CYS A 127 -3.37 -7.29 14.89
N GLN A 128 -2.97 -6.02 15.00
CA GLN A 128 -3.91 -4.94 15.26
C GLN A 128 -4.65 -4.59 13.96
N THR A 129 -5.98 -4.68 13.98
CA THR A 129 -6.80 -4.58 12.77
C THR A 129 -7.93 -3.58 12.92
N GLU A 130 -8.20 -2.81 11.88
CA GLU A 130 -9.36 -1.92 11.78
C GLU A 130 -10.21 -2.28 10.57
N PHE A 131 -11.54 -2.27 10.71
CA PHE A 131 -12.44 -2.47 9.59
C PHE A 131 -12.76 -1.12 8.96
N ILE A 132 -12.31 -0.89 7.72
CA ILE A 132 -12.45 0.41 7.04
C ILE A 132 -13.54 0.43 5.97
N SER A 133 -14.23 -0.70 5.73
CA SER A 133 -15.30 -0.83 4.73
C SER A 133 -14.94 -0.26 3.36
N PHE A 134 -13.67 -0.39 2.94
CA PHE A 134 -13.21 0.15 1.66
C PHE A 134 -13.86 -0.61 0.50
N SER A 135 -14.90 -0.01 -0.08
CA SER A 135 -15.61 -0.48 -1.27
C SER A 135 -15.31 0.46 -2.44
N SER A 136 -14.98 -0.11 -3.59
CA SER A 136 -14.91 0.63 -4.85
C SER A 136 -16.27 0.58 -5.56
N PHE A 137 -16.50 1.48 -6.50
CA PHE A 137 -17.68 1.42 -7.36
C PHE A 137 -17.69 0.13 -8.16
N ASP A 138 -18.86 -0.49 -8.28
CA ASP A 138 -19.04 -1.60 -9.21
C ASP A 138 -18.79 -1.08 -10.65
N CYS A 139 -17.91 -1.79 -11.35
CA CYS A 139 -17.49 -1.45 -12.70
C CYS A 139 -17.84 -2.57 -13.68
N TRP A 140 -18.79 -3.44 -13.29
CA TRP A 140 -19.36 -4.42 -14.20
C TRP A 140 -19.90 -3.73 -15.46
N ASP A 141 -19.22 -3.98 -16.58
CA ASP A 141 -19.69 -3.62 -17.90
C ASP A 141 -20.06 -4.91 -18.63
N GLN A 142 -21.35 -5.08 -18.91
CA GLN A 142 -21.89 -6.26 -19.61
C GLN A 142 -21.31 -6.42 -21.03
N HIS A 143 -20.71 -5.36 -21.59
CA HIS A 143 -20.12 -5.36 -22.92
C HIS A 143 -18.60 -5.58 -22.91
N GLN A 144 -17.96 -5.67 -21.73
CA GLN A 144 -16.56 -6.08 -21.65
C GLN A 144 -16.43 -7.60 -21.70
N GLU A 145 -15.77 -8.11 -22.75
CA GLU A 145 -15.38 -9.51 -22.82
C GLU A 145 -14.43 -9.87 -21.67
N LYS A 146 -14.84 -10.83 -20.83
CA LYS A 146 -13.97 -11.39 -19.80
C LYS A 146 -12.91 -12.26 -20.45
N ILE A 147 -11.70 -11.73 -20.62
CA ILE A 147 -10.53 -12.52 -21.03
C ILE A 147 -10.06 -13.33 -19.81
N ILE A 148 -10.69 -14.48 -19.58
CA ILE A 148 -10.39 -15.40 -18.46
C ILE A 148 -9.05 -16.14 -18.66
N ILE A 149 -8.53 -16.16 -19.89
CA ILE A 149 -7.44 -17.06 -20.30
C ILE A 149 -6.07 -16.63 -19.77
N SER A 150 -5.89 -15.39 -19.27
CA SER A 150 -4.56 -14.93 -18.83
C SER A 150 -4.25 -15.17 -17.34
N PHE A 151 -5.14 -15.78 -16.56
CA PHE A 151 -4.95 -15.93 -15.10
C PHE A 151 -4.19 -17.21 -14.67
N PHE A 152 -3.86 -18.10 -15.61
CA PHE A 152 -3.27 -19.43 -15.32
C PHE A 152 -2.00 -19.76 -16.14
N ILE A 153 -1.09 -18.80 -16.32
CA ILE A 153 0.26 -19.07 -16.83
C ILE A 153 1.26 -18.53 -15.81
#